data_AF-A0A1G6DI84-F1
#
_entry.id   AF-A0A1G6DI84-F1
#
_cell.length_a   1.000
_cell.length_b   1.000
_cell.length_c   1.000
_cell.angle_alpha   90.00
_cell.angle_beta   90.00
_cell.angle_gamma   90.00
#
_symmetry.space_group_name_H-M   'P 1'
#
loop_
_entity.id
_entity.type
_entity.pdbx_description
1 polymer ?
#
loop_
_entity_poly.entity_id
_entity_poly.type
_entity_poly.pdbx_seq_one_letter_code
_entity_poly.pdbx_strand_id
1 'polypeptide(L)'
;MKVTDFQFELPDELIARYPQPERTASRLLHLDGTTGAIEHQQFKQILVHLKAGDLLVFNDTRVIPARLLGEKLSGGKVEVLVERILGEHRVLAHVRSNRAPKPGAKLLLEQAIEAEMIARHDTLFELEFNGPDTVLNLLERYGHMPLPPYIDRPDEASDRERYQTVYNRKPGAVAAPTAGLHFDDQLLQEIAAQGVEFAYVTLHVGAGTFQPVRVATLEEHQMHSEYVEVPAETVAAIAATRARGGRVIAVGTTSVRSLESAAQAALAQQQSLQPFFGDTDIFIYPGYQFQVVDAMVTNFHLPESTLIMLVSAFAGREHVLNAYNQAVQAGYRFFSYGDAMFVTRAGS
;
A
#
# COMPACT_ATOMS: atom_id res chain seq x y z
N MET A 1 9.81 -19.40 10.30
CA MET A 1 8.43 -19.83 9.90
C MET A 1 8.42 -20.05 8.38
N LYS A 2 7.59 -20.94 7.81
CA LYS A 2 7.59 -21.16 6.34
C LYS A 2 6.60 -20.24 5.64
N VAL A 3 6.91 -19.85 4.40
CA VAL A 3 5.99 -19.07 3.55
C VAL A 3 4.67 -19.84 3.30
N THR A 4 4.77 -21.16 3.11
CA THR A 4 3.61 -22.05 2.90
C THR A 4 2.69 -22.15 4.12
N ASP A 5 3.12 -21.70 5.31
CA ASP A 5 2.26 -21.64 6.49
C ASP A 5 1.13 -20.59 6.33
N PHE A 6 1.19 -19.75 5.28
CA PHE A 6 0.19 -18.72 4.93
C PHE A 6 -0.53 -19.02 3.62
N GLN A 7 -0.52 -20.28 3.21
CA GLN A 7 -1.22 -20.74 2.03
C GLN A 7 -2.72 -20.93 2.32
N PHE A 8 -3.56 -20.51 1.39
CA PHE A 8 -4.99 -20.81 1.35
C PHE A 8 -5.45 -20.86 -0.11
N GLU A 9 -6.59 -21.50 -0.37
CA GLU A 9 -7.15 -21.57 -1.72
C GLU A 9 -7.89 -20.28 -2.05
N LEU A 10 -7.47 -19.60 -3.13
CA LEU A 10 -8.12 -18.40 -3.64
C LEU A 10 -8.54 -18.61 -5.10
N PRO A 11 -9.85 -18.84 -5.37
CA PRO A 11 -10.37 -18.90 -6.72
C PRO A 11 -10.17 -17.57 -7.46
N ASP A 12 -9.77 -17.63 -8.74
CA ASP A 12 -9.45 -16.45 -9.56
C ASP A 12 -10.67 -15.54 -9.77
N GLU A 13 -11.87 -16.10 -9.79
CA GLU A 13 -13.13 -15.36 -9.91
C GLU A 13 -13.41 -14.42 -8.72
N LEU A 14 -12.76 -14.65 -7.57
CA LEU A 14 -12.88 -13.78 -6.40
C LEU A 14 -11.89 -12.60 -6.46
N ILE A 15 -10.97 -12.57 -7.42
CA ILE A 15 -10.02 -11.45 -7.61
C ILE A 15 -10.73 -10.28 -8.29
N ALA A 16 -10.91 -9.19 -7.55
CA ALA A 16 -11.60 -8.01 -8.07
C ALA A 16 -10.70 -7.19 -9.00
N ARG A 17 -11.05 -7.17 -10.30
CA ARG A 17 -10.32 -6.43 -11.36
C ARG A 17 -10.89 -5.02 -11.61
N TYR A 18 -12.08 -4.75 -11.08
CA TYR A 18 -12.73 -3.44 -11.11
C TYR A 18 -13.28 -3.09 -9.73
N PRO A 19 -13.28 -1.81 -9.34
CA PRO A 19 -13.92 -1.36 -8.12
C PRO A 19 -15.45 -1.46 -8.25
N GLN A 20 -16.15 -1.49 -7.12
CA GLN A 20 -17.60 -1.28 -7.11
C GLN A 20 -17.93 0.13 -7.62
N PRO A 21 -19.14 0.37 -8.19
CA PRO A 21 -19.56 1.71 -8.59
C PRO A 21 -19.43 2.72 -7.45
N GLU A 22 -19.94 2.37 -6.27
CA GLU A 22 -19.81 3.15 -5.04
C GLU A 22 -18.64 2.62 -4.19
N ARG A 23 -17.81 3.52 -3.66
CA ARG A 23 -16.67 3.15 -2.79
C ARG A 23 -17.10 2.38 -1.55
N THR A 24 -18.22 2.78 -0.97
CA THR A 24 -18.74 2.26 0.30
C THR A 24 -19.65 1.04 0.14
N ALA A 25 -19.81 0.51 -1.08
CA ALA A 25 -20.60 -0.69 -1.37
C ALA A 25 -19.82 -2.00 -1.22
N SER A 26 -18.53 -1.94 -0.84
CA SER A 26 -17.76 -3.14 -0.50
C SER A 26 -18.28 -3.80 0.77
N ARG A 27 -18.03 -5.10 0.91
CA ARG A 27 -18.30 -5.81 2.16
C ARG A 27 -17.22 -5.53 3.18
N LEU A 28 -17.55 -5.74 4.44
CA LEU A 28 -16.62 -5.71 5.57
C LEU A 28 -16.66 -7.06 6.28
N LEU A 29 -15.50 -7.64 6.56
CA LEU A 29 -15.37 -8.72 7.52
C LEU A 29 -14.76 -8.15 8.79
N HIS A 30 -15.44 -8.28 9.92
CA HIS A 30 -14.86 -7.96 11.21
C HIS A 30 -14.20 -9.21 11.77
N LEU A 31 -12.92 -9.11 12.12
CA LEU A 31 -12.17 -10.14 12.83
C LEU A 31 -11.74 -9.61 14.20
N ASP A 32 -12.27 -10.22 15.26
CA ASP A 32 -11.78 -10.00 16.61
C ASP A 32 -10.47 -10.79 16.80
N GLY A 33 -9.34 -10.11 16.93
CA GLY A 33 -8.04 -10.78 17.00
C GLY A 33 -7.82 -11.57 18.28
N THR A 34 -8.56 -11.27 19.37
CA THR A 34 -8.41 -11.98 20.65
C THR A 34 -9.16 -13.30 20.65
N THR A 35 -10.39 -13.30 20.13
CA THR A 35 -11.29 -14.46 20.18
C THR A 35 -11.34 -15.25 18.87
N GLY A 36 -10.91 -14.64 17.77
CA GLY A 36 -11.10 -15.19 16.42
C GLY A 36 -12.54 -15.10 15.93
N ALA A 37 -13.42 -14.37 16.62
CA ALA A 37 -14.81 -14.19 16.21
C ALA A 37 -14.88 -13.38 14.90
N ILE A 38 -15.77 -13.81 14.00
CA ILE A 38 -15.94 -13.24 12.67
C ILE A 38 -17.38 -12.74 12.52
N GLU A 39 -17.53 -11.52 12.00
CA GLU A 39 -18.83 -10.97 11.60
C GLU A 39 -18.79 -10.48 10.16
N HIS A 40 -19.86 -10.76 9.41
CA HIS A 40 -20.03 -10.32 8.03
C HIS A 40 -20.93 -9.08 7.98
N GLN A 41 -20.42 -8.01 7.38
CA GLN A 41 -21.03 -6.69 7.36
C GLN A 41 -20.85 -6.01 5.99
N GLN A 42 -21.43 -4.82 5.85
CA GLN A 42 -21.15 -3.87 4.76
C GLN A 42 -20.13 -2.82 5.23
N PHE A 43 -19.35 -2.24 4.32
CA PHE A 43 -18.28 -1.31 4.70
C PHE A 43 -18.77 -0.10 5.49
N LYS A 44 -19.96 0.44 5.18
CA LYS A 44 -20.58 1.53 5.95
C LYS A 44 -20.78 1.19 7.43
N GLN A 45 -20.88 -0.10 7.78
CA GLN A 45 -21.00 -0.53 9.16
C GLN A 45 -19.68 -0.41 9.94
N ILE A 46 -18.58 0.03 9.33
CA ILE A 46 -17.35 0.39 10.07
C ILE A 46 -17.63 1.35 11.23
N LEU A 47 -18.63 2.22 11.09
CA LEU A 47 -19.10 3.13 12.14
C LEU A 47 -19.46 2.43 13.46
N VAL A 48 -19.87 1.16 13.46
CA VAL A 48 -20.18 0.43 14.70
C VAL A 48 -18.93 0.02 15.48
N HIS A 49 -17.79 -0.03 14.78
CA HIS A 49 -16.50 -0.45 15.33
C HIS A 49 -15.65 0.73 15.79
N LEU A 50 -16.08 1.96 15.52
CA LEU A 50 -15.39 3.19 15.91
C LEU A 50 -16.06 3.82 17.13
N LYS A 51 -15.28 4.54 17.92
CA LYS A 51 -15.73 5.22 19.14
C LYS A 51 -15.20 6.64 19.17
N ALA A 52 -15.95 7.53 19.80
CA ALA A 52 -15.46 8.88 20.10
C ALA A 52 -14.11 8.82 20.82
N GLY A 53 -13.15 9.62 20.35
CA GLY A 53 -11.79 9.66 20.87
C GLY A 53 -10.80 8.72 20.17
N ASP A 54 -11.25 7.81 19.29
CA ASP A 54 -10.36 7.06 18.40
C ASP A 54 -9.66 7.97 17.39
N LEU A 55 -8.54 7.49 16.84
CA LEU A 55 -7.77 8.12 15.78
C LEU A 55 -7.65 7.18 14.59
N LEU A 56 -8.16 7.59 13.42
CA LEU A 56 -7.86 6.91 12.16
C LEU A 56 -6.63 7.53 11.52
N VAL A 57 -5.65 6.68 11.21
CA VAL A 57 -4.40 7.08 10.55
C VAL A 57 -4.39 6.57 9.11
N PHE A 58 -4.39 7.50 8.17
CA PHE A 58 -4.46 7.22 6.73
C PHE A 58 -3.09 7.40 6.06
N ASN A 59 -2.85 6.67 4.96
CA ASN A 59 -1.74 6.97 4.06
C ASN A 59 -2.21 7.96 2.98
N ASP A 60 -1.68 9.18 2.98
CA ASP A 60 -2.05 10.26 2.05
C ASP A 60 -1.23 10.28 0.75
N THR A 61 -0.47 9.21 0.48
CA THR A 61 0.26 9.05 -0.77
C THR A 61 -0.68 9.15 -1.98
N ARG A 62 -0.18 9.78 -3.04
CA ARG A 62 -0.85 9.93 -4.32
C ARG A 62 -0.09 9.13 -5.37
N VAL A 63 -0.82 8.23 -6.02
CA VAL A 63 -0.32 7.41 -7.12
C VAL A 63 -0.03 8.30 -8.32
N ILE A 64 1.18 8.19 -8.85
CA ILE A 64 1.57 8.83 -10.10
C ILE A 64 1.38 7.84 -11.27
N PRO A 65 1.01 8.32 -12.47
CA PRO A 65 0.96 7.49 -13.67
C PRO A 65 2.38 7.11 -14.14
N ALA A 66 3.02 6.21 -13.41
CA ALA A 66 4.44 5.88 -13.49
C ALA A 66 4.81 4.96 -14.67
N ARG A 67 3.83 4.42 -15.40
CA ARG A 67 4.09 3.48 -16.50
C ARG A 67 4.19 4.23 -17.83
N LEU A 68 5.26 3.97 -18.57
CA LEU A 68 5.51 4.50 -19.91
C LEU A 68 5.87 3.36 -20.87
N LEU A 69 5.27 3.34 -22.03
CA LEU A 69 5.55 2.43 -23.14
C LEU A 69 6.41 3.15 -24.17
N GLY A 70 7.27 2.43 -24.87
CA GLY A 70 8.09 3.05 -25.90
C GLY A 70 9.01 2.09 -26.62
N GLU A 71 10.08 2.66 -27.17
CA GLU A 71 11.09 1.92 -27.90
C GLU A 71 12.49 2.50 -27.70
N LYS A 72 13.50 1.65 -27.83
CA LYS A 72 14.89 2.12 -27.95
C LYS A 72 15.06 2.74 -29.33
N LEU A 73 15.82 3.83 -29.45
CA LEU A 73 16.15 4.39 -30.77
C LEU A 73 16.94 3.41 -31.65
N SER A 74 17.63 2.43 -31.05
CA SER A 74 18.28 1.33 -31.76
C SER A 74 17.33 0.20 -32.19
N GLY A 75 16.04 0.34 -31.90
CA GLY A 75 14.99 -0.64 -32.18
C GLY A 75 14.65 -1.53 -30.98
N GLY A 76 13.38 -1.94 -30.94
CA GLY A 76 12.84 -2.86 -29.96
C GLY A 76 12.08 -2.16 -28.83
N LYS A 77 10.93 -2.75 -28.48
CA LYS A 77 10.01 -2.22 -27.47
C LYS A 77 10.65 -2.19 -26.08
N VAL A 78 10.27 -1.17 -25.32
CA VAL A 78 10.60 -1.00 -23.92
C VAL A 78 9.35 -0.58 -23.15
N GLU A 79 9.25 -1.02 -21.91
CA GLU A 79 8.31 -0.49 -20.94
C GLU A 79 9.09 -0.05 -19.71
N VAL A 80 8.77 1.15 -19.24
CA VAL A 80 9.40 1.82 -18.12
C VAL A 80 8.34 1.97 -17.03
N LEU A 81 8.62 1.45 -15.84
CA LEU A 81 7.82 1.68 -14.65
C LEU A 81 8.67 2.48 -13.67
N VAL A 82 8.35 3.76 -13.51
CA VAL A 82 9.05 4.66 -12.58
C VAL A 82 8.84 4.18 -11.16
N GLU A 83 9.95 3.95 -10.44
CA GLU A 83 9.98 3.51 -9.05
C GLU A 83 10.13 4.71 -8.10
N ARG A 84 11.07 5.61 -8.43
CA ARG A 84 11.44 6.74 -7.57
C ARG A 84 11.87 7.92 -8.43
N ILE A 85 11.39 9.11 -8.10
CA ILE A 85 11.85 10.37 -8.70
C ILE A 85 13.07 10.85 -7.91
N LEU A 86 14.20 11.06 -8.60
CA LEU A 86 15.47 11.49 -8.00
C LEU A 86 15.71 13.00 -8.08
N GLY A 87 14.93 13.70 -8.92
CA GLY A 87 15.02 15.13 -9.13
C GLY A 87 14.05 15.56 -10.23
N GLU A 88 14.24 16.77 -10.77
CA GLU A 88 13.33 17.33 -11.78
C GLU A 88 13.31 16.51 -13.08
N HIS A 89 14.44 15.90 -13.46
CA HIS A 89 14.61 15.21 -14.74
C HIS A 89 15.10 13.76 -14.60
N ARG A 90 15.25 13.22 -13.39
CA ARG A 90 15.82 11.88 -13.18
C ARG A 90 14.91 10.96 -12.39
N VAL A 91 14.90 9.68 -12.79
CA VAL A 91 14.13 8.62 -12.13
C VAL A 91 14.96 7.36 -11.98
N LEU A 92 14.65 6.57 -10.95
CA LEU A 92 14.89 5.13 -10.96
C LEU A 92 13.64 4.43 -11.48
N ALA A 93 13.83 3.45 -12.36
CA ALA A 93 12.73 2.72 -12.96
C ALA A 93 13.07 1.24 -13.18
N HIS A 94 12.04 0.40 -13.18
CA HIS A 94 12.12 -0.92 -13.79
C HIS A 94 11.94 -0.79 -15.31
N VAL A 95 12.85 -1.42 -16.07
CA VAL A 95 12.84 -1.36 -17.54
C VAL A 95 12.69 -2.76 -18.12
N ARG A 96 11.50 -3.06 -18.65
CA ARG A 96 11.20 -4.32 -19.32
C ARG A 96 11.53 -4.21 -20.80
N SER A 97 12.47 -5.03 -21.28
CA SER A 97 12.85 -5.11 -22.69
C SER A 97 13.54 -6.44 -23.01
N ASN A 98 13.55 -6.86 -24.28
CA ASN A 98 14.25 -8.08 -24.71
C ASN A 98 15.76 -8.02 -24.48
N ARG A 99 16.35 -6.82 -24.63
CA ARG A 99 17.77 -6.55 -24.33
C ARG A 99 17.82 -5.22 -23.59
N ALA A 100 18.24 -5.30 -22.33
CA ALA A 100 18.35 -4.15 -21.43
C ALA A 100 19.19 -3.02 -22.06
N PRO A 101 18.74 -1.75 -21.94
CA PRO A 101 19.54 -0.61 -22.39
C PRO A 101 20.83 -0.51 -21.58
N LYS A 102 21.91 -0.11 -22.24
CA LYS A 102 23.20 0.21 -21.60
C LYS A 102 23.27 1.73 -21.33
N PRO A 103 24.18 2.19 -20.44
CA PRO A 103 24.47 3.61 -20.32
C PRO A 103 24.69 4.29 -21.68
N GLY A 104 24.10 5.46 -21.88
CA GLY A 104 24.07 6.21 -23.14
C GLY A 104 23.00 5.76 -24.14
N ALA A 105 22.23 4.71 -23.85
CA ALA A 105 21.15 4.28 -24.74
C ALA A 105 19.97 5.26 -24.66
N LYS A 106 19.50 5.71 -25.82
CA LYS A 106 18.34 6.59 -25.96
C LYS A 106 17.04 5.82 -26.14
N LEU A 107 16.01 6.28 -25.46
CA LEU A 107 14.65 5.76 -25.46
C LEU A 107 13.71 6.86 -25.96
N LEU A 108 12.69 6.47 -26.73
CA LEU A 108 11.55 7.31 -27.05
C LEU A 108 10.32 6.68 -26.39
N LEU A 109 9.81 7.34 -25.35
CA LEU A 109 8.67 6.90 -24.54
C LEU A 109 7.43 7.71 -24.93
N GLU A 110 6.29 7.04 -25.08
CA GLU A 110 5.00 7.61 -25.46
C GLU A 110 5.06 8.51 -26.70
N GLN A 111 6.03 8.25 -27.59
CA GLN A 111 6.33 9.05 -28.79
C GLN A 111 6.61 10.54 -28.51
N ALA A 112 6.84 10.91 -27.25
CA ALA A 112 6.92 12.31 -26.81
C ALA A 112 8.08 12.59 -25.84
N ILE A 113 8.51 11.59 -25.07
CA ILE A 113 9.55 11.74 -24.04
C ILE A 113 10.82 11.08 -24.56
N GLU A 114 11.86 11.88 -24.82
CA GLU A 114 13.20 11.37 -25.03
C GLU A 114 13.86 11.13 -23.67
N ALA A 115 14.34 9.91 -23.43
CA ALA A 115 15.05 9.56 -22.21
C ALA A 115 16.40 8.90 -22.52
N GLU A 116 17.38 9.13 -21.66
CA GLU A 116 18.69 8.50 -21.73
C GLU A 116 18.93 7.59 -20.54
N MET A 117 19.44 6.38 -20.81
CA MET A 117 19.89 5.48 -19.75
C MET A 117 21.22 5.97 -19.19
N ILE A 118 21.24 6.37 -17.92
CA ILE A 118 22.42 6.96 -17.26
C ILE A 118 23.24 5.89 -16.57
N ALA A 119 22.64 5.15 -15.64
CA ALA A 119 23.33 4.22 -14.77
C ALA A 119 22.41 3.07 -14.36
N ARG A 120 23.01 1.95 -13.95
CA ARG A 120 22.27 0.79 -13.44
C ARG A 120 22.55 0.61 -11.96
N HIS A 121 21.48 0.47 -11.17
CA HIS A 121 21.49 0.27 -9.72
C HIS A 121 20.83 -1.07 -9.42
N ASP A 122 21.62 -2.15 -9.42
CA ASP A 122 21.14 -3.54 -9.34
C ASP A 122 20.08 -3.88 -10.40
N THR A 123 18.81 -3.88 -9.99
CA THR A 123 17.64 -4.18 -10.84
C THR A 123 16.98 -2.94 -11.42
N LEU A 124 17.34 -1.75 -10.94
CA LEU A 124 16.79 -0.45 -11.34
C LEU A 124 17.69 0.23 -12.37
N PHE A 125 17.05 1.03 -13.22
CA PHE A 125 17.68 1.81 -14.27
C PHE A 125 17.48 3.29 -13.93
N GLU A 126 18.57 4.03 -13.85
CA GLU A 126 18.54 5.49 -13.76
C GLU A 126 18.34 6.07 -15.15
N LEU A 127 17.20 6.73 -15.36
CA LEU A 127 16.86 7.39 -16.61
C LEU A 127 16.83 8.91 -16.39
N GLU A 128 17.39 9.65 -17.34
CA GLU A 128 17.26 11.10 -17.44
C GLU A 128 16.28 11.44 -18.56
N PHE A 129 15.26 12.23 -18.26
CA PHE A 129 14.26 12.68 -19.22
C PHE A 129 14.72 14.02 -19.80
N ASN A 130 14.90 14.05 -21.11
CA ASN A 130 15.42 15.22 -21.81
C ASN A 130 14.31 16.25 -22.05
N GLY A 131 14.64 17.53 -21.92
CA GLY A 131 13.74 18.64 -22.22
C GLY A 131 13.45 19.53 -21.01
N PRO A 132 12.61 20.56 -21.18
CA PRO A 132 12.34 21.56 -20.15
C PRO A 132 11.26 21.14 -19.14
N ASP A 133 10.43 20.14 -19.47
CA ASP A 133 9.36 19.66 -18.59
C ASP A 133 9.93 18.74 -17.50
N THR A 134 9.39 18.85 -16.28
CA THR A 134 9.76 17.96 -15.17
C THR A 134 9.21 16.54 -15.40
N VAL A 135 9.85 15.54 -14.80
CA VAL A 135 9.38 14.14 -14.78
C VAL A 135 7.91 14.06 -14.37
N LEU A 136 7.53 14.74 -13.28
CA LEU A 136 6.17 14.67 -12.76
C LEU A 136 5.15 15.17 -13.80
N ASN A 137 5.44 16.31 -14.45
CA ASN A 137 4.56 16.85 -15.50
C ASN A 137 4.46 15.91 -16.71
N LEU A 138 5.58 15.29 -17.11
CA LEU A 138 5.61 14.34 -18.22
C LEU A 138 4.82 13.07 -17.91
N LEU A 139 4.97 12.52 -16.69
CA LEU A 139 4.18 11.39 -16.23
C LEU A 139 2.68 11.76 -16.18
N GLU A 140 2.32 12.90 -15.60
CA GLU A 140 0.91 13.33 -15.58
C GLU A 140 0.30 13.48 -16.98
N ARG A 141 1.08 13.92 -17.98
CA ARG A 141 0.59 14.12 -19.35
C ARG A 141 0.51 12.81 -20.15
N TYR A 142 1.54 11.96 -20.08
CA TYR A 142 1.72 10.83 -20.99
C TYR A 142 1.69 9.46 -20.30
N GLY A 143 1.86 9.43 -18.99
CA GLY A 143 1.94 8.20 -18.23
C GLY A 143 0.61 7.46 -18.14
N HIS A 144 0.74 6.15 -17.99
CA HIS A 144 -0.32 5.21 -17.71
C HIS A 144 -0.40 4.89 -16.22
N MET A 145 -1.60 4.63 -15.72
CA MET A 145 -1.78 4.19 -14.34
C MET A 145 -1.12 2.82 -14.15
N PRO A 146 -0.15 2.68 -13.23
CA PRO A 146 0.53 1.42 -12.95
C PRO A 146 -0.37 0.45 -12.17
N LEU A 147 -1.34 -0.14 -12.85
CA LEU A 147 -2.21 -1.15 -12.25
C LEU A 147 -1.40 -2.40 -11.86
N PRO A 148 -1.66 -3.00 -10.68
CA PRO A 148 -1.06 -4.25 -10.25
C PRO A 148 -1.19 -5.37 -11.28
N PRO A 149 -0.25 -6.34 -11.34
CA PRO A 149 -0.24 -7.38 -12.37
C PRO A 149 -1.47 -8.30 -12.37
N TYR A 150 -2.19 -8.40 -11.25
CA TYR A 150 -3.44 -9.19 -11.17
C TYR A 150 -4.66 -8.44 -11.73
N ILE A 151 -4.57 -7.13 -11.97
CA ILE A 151 -5.55 -6.38 -12.75
C ILE A 151 -5.11 -6.48 -14.22
N ASP A 152 -5.42 -7.63 -14.83
CA ASP A 152 -5.02 -7.98 -16.19
C ASP A 152 -5.92 -7.30 -17.24
N ARG A 153 -5.83 -5.96 -17.27
CA ARG A 153 -6.46 -5.10 -18.27
C ARG A 153 -5.65 -3.82 -18.47
N PRO A 154 -5.80 -3.13 -19.61
CA PRO A 154 -5.32 -1.76 -19.77
C PRO A 154 -5.92 -0.83 -18.71
N ASP A 155 -5.19 0.22 -18.37
CA ASP A 155 -5.73 1.29 -17.54
C ASP A 155 -6.75 2.14 -18.32
N GLU A 156 -7.75 2.63 -17.60
CA GLU A 156 -8.83 3.44 -18.12
C GLU A 156 -8.79 4.84 -17.50
N ALA A 157 -9.46 5.81 -18.13
CA ALA A 157 -9.54 7.17 -17.58
C ALA A 157 -10.08 7.20 -16.15
N SER A 158 -11.02 6.31 -15.82
CA SER A 158 -11.59 6.16 -14.47
C SER A 158 -10.56 5.68 -13.44
N ASP A 159 -9.51 4.95 -13.82
CA ASP A 159 -8.50 4.50 -12.85
C ASP A 159 -7.71 5.68 -12.26
N ARG A 160 -7.59 6.80 -13.00
CA ARG A 160 -6.95 8.02 -12.47
C ARG A 160 -7.66 8.58 -11.24
N GLU A 161 -8.96 8.39 -11.14
CA GLU A 161 -9.78 8.81 -10.01
C GLU A 161 -10.02 7.66 -9.02
N ARG A 162 -10.29 6.46 -9.52
CA ARG A 162 -10.74 5.31 -8.73
C ARG A 162 -9.58 4.53 -8.09
N TYR A 163 -8.40 4.53 -8.70
CA TYR A 163 -7.18 3.95 -8.12
C TYR A 163 -6.46 4.94 -7.20
N GLN A 164 -7.24 5.68 -6.42
CA GLN A 164 -6.79 6.74 -5.54
C GLN A 164 -7.81 6.96 -4.42
N THR A 165 -7.31 7.33 -3.23
CA THR A 165 -8.14 7.67 -2.08
C THR A 165 -8.67 9.10 -2.21
N VAL A 166 -9.78 9.42 -1.55
CA VAL A 166 -10.36 10.79 -1.59
C VAL A 166 -9.51 11.83 -0.84
N TYR A 167 -8.54 11.38 -0.05
CA TYR A 167 -7.63 12.21 0.77
C TYR A 167 -6.16 12.15 0.31
N ASN A 168 -5.92 11.75 -0.93
CA ASN A 168 -4.58 11.73 -1.53
C ASN A 168 -3.98 13.15 -1.62
N ARG A 169 -2.69 13.31 -1.29
CA ARG A 169 -2.01 14.62 -1.22
C ARG A 169 -0.62 14.60 -1.81
N LYS A 170 0.23 13.61 -1.46
CA LYS A 170 1.66 13.63 -1.81
C LYS A 170 1.99 12.71 -2.99
N PRO A 171 2.30 13.24 -4.18
CA PRO A 171 2.61 12.42 -5.36
C PRO A 171 3.93 11.67 -5.16
N GLY A 172 3.91 10.37 -5.44
CA GLY A 172 5.16 9.57 -5.44
C GLY A 172 4.98 8.06 -5.41
N ALA A 173 3.77 7.54 -5.11
CA ALA A 173 3.55 6.10 -5.11
C ALA A 173 3.30 5.54 -6.51
N VAL A 174 3.71 4.28 -6.70
CA VAL A 174 3.37 3.44 -7.85
C VAL A 174 2.11 2.63 -7.58
N ALA A 175 1.72 2.43 -6.32
CA ALA A 175 0.50 1.69 -5.97
C ALA A 175 -0.36 2.46 -4.97
N ALA A 176 -1.67 2.28 -5.09
CA ALA A 176 -2.63 2.92 -4.18
C ALA A 176 -2.61 2.26 -2.79
N PRO A 177 -2.85 3.01 -1.70
CA PRO A 177 -3.17 2.44 -0.40
C PRO A 177 -4.62 1.90 -0.44
N THR A 178 -4.77 0.66 -0.88
CA THR A 178 -6.07 0.14 -1.37
C THR A 178 -7.17 0.03 -0.31
N ALA A 179 -6.80 -0.12 0.97
CA ALA A 179 -7.77 -0.13 2.07
C ALA A 179 -8.47 1.23 2.23
N GLY A 180 -7.81 2.30 1.80
CA GLY A 180 -8.37 3.64 1.77
C GLY A 180 -9.42 3.87 0.69
N LEU A 181 -9.47 3.02 -0.34
CA LEU A 181 -10.35 3.21 -1.49
C LEU A 181 -11.84 3.04 -1.15
N HIS A 182 -12.13 2.38 -0.03
CA HIS A 182 -13.48 2.10 0.47
C HIS A 182 -14.14 3.32 1.11
N PHE A 183 -13.36 4.35 1.45
CA PHE A 183 -13.87 5.59 2.05
C PHE A 183 -14.28 6.59 0.96
N ASP A 184 -15.45 7.19 1.12
CA ASP A 184 -15.88 8.40 0.42
C ASP A 184 -15.97 9.58 1.40
N ASP A 185 -16.15 10.78 0.87
CA ASP A 185 -16.21 12.00 1.69
C ASP A 185 -17.39 11.99 2.66
N GLN A 186 -18.52 11.38 2.28
CA GLN A 186 -19.69 11.28 3.15
C GLN A 186 -19.39 10.41 4.38
N LEU A 187 -18.81 9.23 4.19
CA LEU A 187 -18.45 8.34 5.28
C LEU A 187 -17.40 8.97 6.20
N LEU A 188 -16.42 9.68 5.64
CA LEU A 188 -15.43 10.41 6.44
C LEU A 188 -16.08 11.50 7.30
N GLN A 189 -17.08 12.22 6.78
CA GLN A 189 -17.85 13.19 7.56
C GLN A 189 -18.67 12.52 8.68
N GLU A 190 -19.31 11.39 8.40
CA GLU A 190 -20.06 10.62 9.40
C GLU A 190 -19.15 10.12 10.53
N ILE A 191 -17.94 9.63 10.19
CA ILE A 191 -16.94 9.21 11.17
C ILE A 191 -16.47 10.39 12.03
N ALA A 192 -16.16 11.54 11.40
CA ALA A 192 -15.74 12.73 12.14
C ALA A 192 -16.85 13.23 13.09
N ALA A 193 -18.12 13.16 12.67
CA ALA A 193 -19.26 13.53 13.49
C ALA A 193 -19.45 12.62 14.73
N GLN A 194 -18.91 11.40 14.74
CA GLN A 194 -18.86 10.54 15.92
C GLN A 194 -17.75 10.91 16.92
N GLY A 195 -16.94 11.93 16.61
CA GLY A 195 -15.81 12.35 17.47
C GLY A 195 -14.55 11.53 17.27
N VAL A 196 -14.40 10.89 16.10
CA VAL A 196 -13.15 10.23 15.68
C VAL A 196 -12.26 11.26 15.00
N GLU A 197 -10.98 11.28 15.38
CA GLU A 197 -9.98 12.18 14.80
C GLU A 197 -9.25 11.51 13.62
N PHE A 198 -8.69 12.31 12.71
CA PHE A 198 -7.91 11.84 11.57
C PHE A 198 -6.46 12.33 11.64
N ALA A 199 -5.52 11.45 11.31
CA ALA A 199 -4.12 11.78 11.08
C ALA A 199 -3.61 11.13 9.80
N TYR A 200 -2.47 11.61 9.31
CA TYR A 200 -1.92 11.18 8.02
C TYR A 200 -0.45 10.81 8.14
N VAL A 201 -0.08 9.72 7.48
CA VAL A 201 1.30 9.35 7.18
C VAL A 201 1.45 9.32 5.67
N THR A 202 2.67 9.41 5.18
CA THR A 202 2.95 9.19 3.75
C THR A 202 3.83 7.97 3.63
N LEU A 203 3.43 7.00 2.81
CA LEU A 203 4.33 5.92 2.37
C LEU A 203 4.19 5.75 0.86
N HIS A 204 5.28 5.99 0.14
CA HIS A 204 5.33 5.79 -1.31
C HIS A 204 5.61 4.32 -1.61
N VAL A 205 4.54 3.62 -1.98
CA VAL A 205 4.59 2.21 -2.34
C VAL A 205 5.31 2.07 -3.67
N GLY A 206 6.39 1.30 -3.69
CA GLY A 206 7.17 1.02 -4.90
C GLY A 206 6.57 -0.11 -5.73
N ALA A 207 7.18 -0.42 -6.88
CA ALA A 207 6.86 -1.60 -7.68
C ALA A 207 7.32 -2.90 -7.02
N GLY A 208 8.30 -2.82 -6.10
CA GLY A 208 8.77 -3.95 -5.29
C GLY A 208 7.66 -4.63 -4.48
N THR A 209 6.61 -3.90 -4.10
CA THR A 209 5.49 -4.38 -3.28
C THR A 209 4.70 -5.52 -3.92
N PHE A 210 4.73 -5.65 -5.25
CA PHE A 210 4.06 -6.73 -5.97
C PHE A 210 4.94 -7.96 -6.19
N GLN A 211 6.20 -7.93 -5.76
CA GLN A 211 7.10 -9.07 -5.96
C GLN A 211 6.71 -10.22 -5.03
N PRO A 212 6.62 -11.45 -5.55
CA PRO A 212 6.34 -12.62 -4.72
C PRO A 212 7.51 -12.89 -3.77
N VAL A 213 7.21 -13.44 -2.60
CA VAL A 213 8.23 -13.96 -1.69
C VAL A 213 8.85 -15.20 -2.31
N ARG A 214 10.16 -15.17 -2.60
CA ARG A 214 10.86 -16.27 -3.30
C ARG A 214 11.69 -17.16 -2.39
N VAL A 215 11.75 -16.85 -1.10
CA VAL A 215 12.49 -17.60 -0.09
C VAL A 215 11.58 -18.61 0.60
N ALA A 216 12.16 -19.67 1.16
CA ALA A 216 11.38 -20.72 1.83
C ALA A 216 10.96 -20.33 3.25
N THR A 217 11.84 -19.59 3.94
CA THR A 217 11.62 -19.14 5.33
C THR A 217 11.46 -17.62 5.36
N LEU A 218 10.65 -17.13 6.31
CA LEU A 218 10.41 -15.69 6.42
C LEU A 218 11.67 -14.92 6.78
N GLU A 219 12.53 -15.52 7.60
CA GLU A 219 13.75 -14.92 8.12
C GLU A 219 14.80 -14.61 7.03
N GLU A 220 14.68 -15.25 5.86
CA GLU A 220 15.54 -15.02 4.69
C GLU A 220 15.02 -13.91 3.77
N HIS A 221 13.78 -13.43 3.97
CA HIS A 221 13.16 -12.47 3.07
C HIS A 221 13.71 -11.06 3.34
N GLN A 222 14.17 -10.40 2.28
CA GLN A 222 14.55 -8.99 2.31
C GLN A 222 13.41 -8.16 1.74
N MET A 223 12.91 -7.22 2.55
CA MET A 223 11.92 -6.25 2.11
C MET A 223 12.58 -5.21 1.21
N HIS A 224 11.82 -4.74 0.22
CA HIS A 224 12.19 -3.54 -0.51
C HIS A 224 11.97 -2.32 0.38
N SER A 225 12.92 -1.39 0.32
CA SER A 225 12.87 -0.16 1.08
C SER A 225 11.95 0.86 0.40
N GLU A 226 11.03 1.43 1.17
CA GLU A 226 10.03 2.38 0.69
C GLU A 226 10.13 3.69 1.46
N TYR A 227 9.92 4.80 0.77
CA TYR A 227 9.94 6.12 1.41
C TYR A 227 8.75 6.28 2.35
N VAL A 228 8.99 6.85 3.51
CA VAL A 228 7.99 7.04 4.56
C VAL A 228 8.16 8.35 5.31
N GLU A 229 7.01 8.94 5.67
CA GLU A 229 6.88 10.11 6.53
C GLU A 229 5.82 9.87 7.61
N VAL A 230 6.23 10.04 8.86
CA VAL A 230 5.36 10.14 10.02
C VAL A 230 5.60 11.52 10.64
N PRO A 231 4.77 12.51 10.30
CA PRO A 231 5.04 13.89 10.66
C PRO A 231 4.69 14.19 12.12
N ALA A 232 5.15 15.33 12.64
CA ALA A 232 5.06 15.67 14.06
C ALA A 232 3.61 15.80 14.55
N GLU A 233 2.71 16.31 13.71
CA GLU A 233 1.28 16.39 13.98
C GLU A 233 0.65 15.02 14.20
N THR A 234 1.08 14.00 13.44
CA THR A 234 0.58 12.63 13.57
C THR A 234 1.08 11.99 14.86
N VAL A 235 2.34 12.21 15.21
CA VAL A 235 2.90 11.76 16.50
C VAL A 235 2.17 12.41 17.68
N ALA A 236 1.90 13.72 17.60
CA ALA A 236 1.14 14.44 18.62
C ALA A 236 -0.30 13.93 18.75
N ALA A 237 -0.97 13.66 17.62
CA ALA A 237 -2.33 13.09 17.60
C ALA A 237 -2.37 11.70 18.25
N ILE A 238 -1.38 10.83 17.96
CA ILE A 238 -1.24 9.52 18.58
C ILE A 238 -1.06 9.64 20.10
N ALA A 239 -0.18 10.55 20.54
CA ALA A 239 0.06 10.77 21.97
C ALA A 239 -1.22 11.27 22.68
N ALA A 240 -1.94 12.22 22.09
CA ALA A 240 -3.21 12.73 22.61
C ALA A 240 -4.28 11.63 22.67
N THR A 241 -4.34 10.78 21.65
CA THR A 241 -5.24 9.61 21.58
C THR A 241 -5.00 8.63 22.71
N ARG A 242 -3.73 8.32 22.98
CA ARG A 242 -3.34 7.43 24.07
C ARG A 242 -3.63 8.04 25.43
N ALA A 243 -3.36 9.33 25.61
CA ALA A 243 -3.60 10.03 26.88
C ALA A 243 -5.08 10.02 27.30
N ARG A 244 -6.00 10.01 26.33
CA ARG A 244 -7.45 9.90 26.57
C ARG A 244 -8.01 8.46 26.54
N GLY A 245 -7.15 7.45 26.36
CA GLY A 245 -7.56 6.04 26.29
C GLY A 245 -8.29 5.64 25.00
N GLY A 246 -8.15 6.43 23.93
CA GLY A 246 -8.66 6.09 22.60
C GLY A 246 -7.74 5.11 21.87
N ARG A 247 -8.24 4.53 20.77
CA ARG A 247 -7.47 3.59 19.95
C ARG A 247 -6.86 4.29 18.74
N VAL A 248 -5.67 3.82 18.33
CA VAL A 248 -5.03 4.19 17.07
C VAL A 248 -5.34 3.12 16.04
N ILE A 249 -6.12 3.50 15.03
CA ILE A 249 -6.65 2.60 14.00
C ILE A 249 -5.97 2.93 12.67
N ALA A 250 -5.14 2.02 12.17
CA ALA A 250 -4.44 2.21 10.91
C ALA A 250 -5.33 1.83 9.71
N VAL A 251 -5.40 2.69 8.70
CA VAL A 251 -6.14 2.42 7.46
C VAL A 251 -5.16 1.97 6.37
N GLY A 252 -5.00 0.66 6.28
CA GLY A 252 -4.10 -0.02 5.35
C GLY A 252 -2.79 -0.46 6.00
N THR A 253 -2.22 -1.55 5.48
CA THR A 253 -0.94 -2.11 5.93
C THR A 253 0.24 -1.14 5.73
N THR A 254 0.14 -0.19 4.80
CA THR A 254 1.15 0.86 4.61
C THR A 254 1.15 1.85 5.76
N SER A 255 -0.01 2.23 6.29
CA SER A 255 -0.10 3.02 7.52
C SER A 255 0.43 2.26 8.72
N VAL A 256 0.14 0.96 8.83
CA VAL A 256 0.71 0.09 9.87
C VAL A 256 2.23 0.10 9.82
N ARG A 257 2.83 -0.20 8.66
CA ARG A 257 4.28 -0.22 8.48
C ARG A 257 4.91 1.13 8.77
N SER A 258 4.26 2.23 8.39
CA SER A 258 4.76 3.58 8.67
C SER A 258 4.88 3.86 10.17
N LEU A 259 3.79 3.61 10.91
CA LEU A 259 3.72 3.84 12.34
C LEU A 259 4.66 2.92 13.12
N GLU A 260 4.69 1.64 12.76
CA GLU A 260 5.53 0.64 13.41
C GLU A 260 7.03 0.86 13.10
N SER A 261 7.39 1.37 11.92
CA SER A 261 8.78 1.78 11.63
C SER A 261 9.23 2.92 12.50
N ALA A 262 8.40 3.97 12.63
CA ALA A 262 8.69 5.10 13.51
C ALA A 262 8.82 4.63 14.97
N ALA A 263 8.01 3.67 15.40
CA ALA A 263 8.09 3.10 16.73
C ALA A 263 9.37 2.27 16.97
N GLN A 264 9.78 1.43 16.00
CA GLN A 264 11.04 0.69 16.10
C GLN A 264 12.24 1.63 16.15
N ALA A 265 12.25 2.69 15.33
CA ALA A 265 13.29 3.71 15.36
C ALA A 265 13.38 4.42 16.73
N ALA A 266 12.24 4.75 17.34
CA ALA A 266 12.19 5.34 18.67
C ALA A 266 12.64 4.35 19.76
N LEU A 267 12.20 3.10 19.70
CA LEU A 267 12.60 2.05 20.65
C LEU A 267 14.11 1.77 20.62
N ALA A 268 14.71 1.72 19.43
CA ALA A 268 16.15 1.56 19.26
C ALA A 268 16.95 2.68 19.95
N GLN A 269 16.36 3.87 20.08
CA GLN A 269 16.93 5.02 20.76
C GLN A 269 16.44 5.18 22.21
N GLN A 270 15.64 4.24 22.73
CA GLN A 270 15.00 4.31 24.05
C GLN A 270 14.17 5.59 24.25
N GLN A 271 13.51 6.05 23.20
CA GLN A 271 12.69 7.25 23.19
C GLN A 271 11.20 6.91 23.03
N SER A 272 10.35 7.86 23.39
CA SER A 272 8.94 7.85 22.96
C SER A 272 8.85 8.09 21.45
N LEU A 273 7.73 7.72 20.83
CA LEU A 273 7.48 7.90 19.40
C LEU A 273 7.88 9.31 18.94
N GLN A 274 8.76 9.40 17.94
CA GLN A 274 9.24 10.65 17.35
C GLN A 274 8.78 10.76 15.89
N PRO A 275 8.79 11.98 15.31
CA PRO A 275 8.62 12.15 13.87
C PRO A 275 9.67 11.32 13.12
N PHE A 276 9.27 10.71 12.01
CA PHE A 276 10.12 9.80 11.25
C PHE A 276 10.05 10.13 9.76
N PHE A 277 11.20 10.38 9.14
CA PHE A 277 11.33 10.67 7.73
C PHE A 277 12.50 9.87 7.18
N GLY A 278 12.26 9.11 6.12
CA GLY A 278 13.31 8.31 5.51
C GLY A 278 12.75 7.12 4.76
N ASP A 279 13.43 6.01 4.88
CA ASP A 279 13.14 4.77 4.19
C ASP A 279 12.75 3.69 5.22
N THR A 280 11.79 2.82 4.89
CA THR A 280 11.40 1.66 5.70
C THR A 280 11.47 0.37 4.89
N ASP A 281 12.15 -0.61 5.47
CA ASP A 281 12.20 -2.00 5.04
C ASP A 281 11.57 -2.93 6.10
N ILE A 282 10.69 -2.41 6.96
CA ILE A 282 10.11 -3.19 8.04
C ILE A 282 9.35 -4.41 7.48
N PHE A 283 9.72 -5.58 7.98
CA PHE A 283 9.01 -6.83 7.71
C PHE A 283 8.26 -7.29 8.95
N ILE A 284 6.92 -7.20 8.91
CA ILE A 284 6.04 -7.57 10.03
C ILE A 284 5.48 -8.96 9.76
N TYR A 285 5.77 -9.91 10.64
CA TYR A 285 5.31 -11.30 10.59
C TYR A 285 5.07 -11.84 12.01
N PRO A 286 4.42 -13.01 12.19
CA PRO A 286 4.07 -13.51 13.52
C PRO A 286 5.25 -13.57 14.49
N GLY A 287 5.04 -13.03 15.69
CA GLY A 287 6.09 -12.78 16.70
C GLY A 287 6.42 -11.29 16.85
N TYR A 288 6.03 -10.44 15.89
CA TYR A 288 6.16 -8.99 16.00
C TYR A 288 5.28 -8.40 17.11
N GLN A 289 5.84 -7.48 17.89
CA GLN A 289 5.13 -6.77 18.95
C GLN A 289 4.73 -5.38 18.48
N PHE A 290 3.45 -5.19 18.16
CA PHE A 290 2.93 -3.88 17.75
C PHE A 290 3.03 -2.86 18.88
N GLN A 291 3.51 -1.68 18.54
CA GLN A 291 3.81 -0.62 19.50
C GLN A 291 2.78 0.51 19.42
N VAL A 292 2.20 0.74 18.24
CA VAL A 292 1.33 1.89 17.96
C VAL A 292 -0.10 1.47 17.69
N VAL A 293 -0.30 0.47 16.83
CA VAL A 293 -1.59 0.16 16.22
C VAL A 293 -2.45 -0.76 17.11
N ASP A 294 -3.69 -0.37 17.34
CA ASP A 294 -4.67 -1.10 18.17
C ASP A 294 -5.73 -1.84 17.35
N ALA A 295 -6.07 -1.31 16.17
CA ALA A 295 -6.89 -1.98 15.16
C ALA A 295 -6.44 -1.55 13.75
N MET A 296 -6.83 -2.30 12.72
CA MET A 296 -6.58 -1.91 11.34
C MET A 296 -7.76 -2.18 10.42
N VAL A 297 -7.90 -1.32 9.41
CA VAL A 297 -8.71 -1.59 8.21
C VAL A 297 -7.75 -2.05 7.11
N THR A 298 -8.02 -3.17 6.47
CA THR A 298 -7.21 -3.68 5.36
C THR A 298 -8.06 -4.38 4.30
N ASN A 299 -7.49 -4.68 3.13
CA ASN A 299 -8.11 -5.59 2.16
C ASN A 299 -7.79 -7.05 2.50
N PHE A 300 -8.33 -7.99 1.72
CA PHE A 300 -7.82 -9.35 1.66
C PHE A 300 -6.61 -9.46 0.73
N HIS A 301 -5.61 -10.24 1.14
CA HIS A 301 -4.29 -10.33 0.50
C HIS A 301 -4.03 -11.69 -0.18
N LEU A 302 -2.96 -11.80 -0.98
CA LEU A 302 -2.58 -13.05 -1.65
C LEU A 302 -2.15 -14.09 -0.62
N PRO A 303 -2.38 -15.39 -0.90
CA PRO A 303 -1.69 -16.45 -0.17
C PRO A 303 -0.18 -16.22 -0.28
N GLU A 304 0.56 -16.58 0.77
CA GLU A 304 2.03 -16.52 0.78
C GLU A 304 2.62 -15.10 0.64
N SER A 305 1.79 -14.05 0.75
CA SER A 305 2.25 -12.65 0.66
C SER A 305 2.75 -12.10 2.00
N THR A 306 3.65 -11.11 1.95
CA THR A 306 4.09 -10.38 3.15
C THR A 306 2.95 -9.67 3.88
N LEU A 307 1.88 -9.31 3.15
CA LEU A 307 0.72 -8.65 3.73
C LEU A 307 -0.16 -9.60 4.58
N ILE A 308 -0.39 -10.84 4.14
CA ILE A 308 -1.10 -11.81 5.00
C ILE A 308 -0.28 -12.18 6.23
N MET A 309 1.05 -12.18 6.13
CA MET A 309 1.95 -12.38 7.27
C MET A 309 1.82 -11.24 8.30
N LEU A 310 1.75 -9.98 7.85
CA LEU A 310 1.52 -8.82 8.71
C LEU A 310 0.19 -8.92 9.44
N VAL A 311 -0.89 -9.23 8.73
CA VAL A 311 -2.22 -9.36 9.34
C VAL A 311 -2.25 -10.54 10.32
N SER A 312 -1.57 -11.64 9.99
CA SER A 312 -1.41 -12.80 10.88
C SER A 312 -0.60 -12.49 12.13
N ALA A 313 0.39 -11.59 12.04
CA ALA A 313 1.10 -11.08 13.22
C ALA A 313 0.18 -10.30 14.15
N PHE A 314 -0.81 -9.61 13.56
CA PHE A 314 -1.70 -8.71 14.29
C PHE A 314 -2.84 -9.44 15.01
N ALA A 315 -3.47 -10.42 14.37
CA ALA A 315 -4.66 -11.12 14.88
C ALA A 315 -4.47 -12.63 15.13
N GLY A 316 -3.26 -13.14 14.93
CA GLY A 316 -2.95 -14.57 15.03
C GLY A 316 -3.20 -15.30 13.70
N ARG A 317 -2.23 -16.13 13.30
CA ARG A 317 -2.25 -16.84 12.01
C ARG A 317 -3.51 -17.69 11.83
N GLU A 318 -3.88 -18.51 12.81
CA GLU A 318 -5.03 -19.42 12.69
C GLU A 318 -6.35 -18.65 12.53
N HIS A 319 -6.53 -17.56 13.30
CA HIS A 319 -7.72 -16.71 13.19
C HIS A 319 -7.81 -16.05 11.81
N VAL A 320 -6.68 -15.55 11.29
CA VAL A 320 -6.62 -14.91 9.97
C VAL A 320 -6.89 -15.91 8.86
N LEU A 321 -6.27 -17.10 8.87
CA LEU A 321 -6.52 -18.12 7.85
C LEU A 321 -7.98 -18.62 7.88
N ASN A 322 -8.56 -18.78 9.07
CA ASN A 322 -9.98 -19.09 9.20
C ASN A 322 -10.87 -17.98 8.61
N ALA A 323 -10.57 -16.71 8.91
CA ALA A 323 -11.30 -15.57 8.34
C ALA A 323 -11.20 -15.52 6.81
N TYR A 324 -10.03 -15.79 6.25
CA TYR A 324 -9.82 -15.85 4.80
C TYR A 324 -10.59 -17.00 4.16
N ASN A 325 -10.56 -18.20 4.77
CA ASN A 325 -11.35 -19.34 4.29
C ASN A 325 -12.86 -19.06 4.31
N GLN A 326 -13.37 -18.42 5.37
CA GLN A 326 -14.77 -18.01 5.44
C GLN A 326 -15.10 -16.92 4.42
N ALA A 327 -14.18 -15.98 4.18
CA ALA A 327 -14.34 -14.96 3.14
C ALA A 327 -14.44 -15.59 1.74
N VAL A 328 -13.60 -16.58 1.44
CA VAL A 328 -13.68 -17.35 0.18
C VAL A 328 -15.02 -18.07 0.07
N GLN A 329 -15.43 -18.82 1.10
CA GLN A 329 -16.71 -19.55 1.11
C GLN A 329 -17.92 -18.61 0.96
N ALA A 330 -17.86 -17.41 1.54
CA ALA A 330 -18.92 -16.43 1.46
C ALA A 330 -18.86 -15.55 0.20
N GLY A 331 -17.92 -15.80 -0.73
CA GLY A 331 -17.79 -15.06 -1.99
C GLY A 331 -17.37 -13.61 -1.81
N TYR A 332 -16.49 -13.32 -0.85
CA TYR A 332 -15.84 -12.01 -0.75
C TYR A 332 -14.92 -11.79 -1.95
N ARG A 333 -14.77 -10.53 -2.34
CA ARG A 333 -13.84 -10.11 -3.39
C ARG A 333 -12.50 -9.76 -2.76
N PHE A 334 -11.39 -10.15 -3.38
CA PHE A 334 -10.04 -9.99 -2.85
C PHE A 334 -9.29 -8.85 -3.57
N PHE A 335 -8.16 -8.43 -3.01
CA PHE A 335 -7.22 -7.43 -3.56
C PHE A 335 -7.65 -5.97 -3.56
N SER A 336 -6.95 -5.17 -4.36
CA SER A 336 -7.04 -3.72 -4.48
C SER A 336 -8.47 -3.21 -4.49
N TYR A 337 -9.32 -3.82 -5.31
CA TYR A 337 -10.70 -3.42 -5.55
C TYR A 337 -11.74 -4.35 -4.88
N GLY A 338 -11.25 -5.26 -4.04
CA GLY A 338 -12.05 -6.25 -3.36
C GLY A 338 -12.86 -5.65 -2.22
N ASP A 339 -13.09 -6.47 -1.21
CA ASP A 339 -13.76 -6.12 0.02
C ASP A 339 -12.74 -5.81 1.13
N ALA A 340 -13.23 -5.31 2.26
CA ALA A 340 -12.42 -4.87 3.38
C ALA A 340 -12.53 -5.81 4.58
N MET A 341 -11.57 -5.67 5.48
CA MET A 341 -11.55 -6.32 6.77
C MET A 341 -11.21 -5.28 7.85
N PHE A 342 -11.98 -5.27 8.94
CA PHE A 342 -11.64 -4.57 10.18
C PHE A 342 -11.10 -5.61 11.16
N VAL A 343 -9.90 -5.38 11.66
CA VAL A 343 -9.19 -6.35 12.51
C VAL A 343 -8.82 -5.68 13.81
N THR A 344 -9.14 -6.30 14.94
CA THR A 344 -8.60 -5.91 16.25
C THR A 344 -7.36 -6.73 16.59
N ARG A 345 -6.48 -6.18 17.42
CA ARG A 345 -5.25 -6.86 17.82
C ARG A 345 -5.55 -8.09 18.68
N ALA A 346 -4.79 -9.17 18.49
CA ALA A 346 -4.76 -10.28 19.43
C ALA A 346 -4.29 -9.80 20.82
N GLY A 347 -5.02 -10.18 21.87
CA GLY A 347 -4.58 -9.95 23.24
C GLY A 347 -3.16 -10.49 23.45
N SER A 348 -2.30 -9.67 24.06
CA SER A 348 -0.93 -10.03 24.43
C SER A 348 -0.88 -11.11 25.50
#